data_AF-A0A6B3HJM5-F1
#
_entry.id   AF-A0A6B3HJM5-F1
#
_cell.length_a   1.000
_cell.length_b   1.000
_cell.length_c   1.000
_cell.angle_alpha   90.00
_cell.angle_beta   90.00
_cell.angle_gamma   90.00
#
_symmetry.space_group_name_H-M   'P 1'
#
loop_
_entity.id
_entity.type
_entity.pdbx_description
1 polymer ?
#
loop_
_entity_poly.entity_id
_entity_poly.type
_entity_poly.pdbx_seq_one_letter_code
_entity_poly.pdbx_strand_id
1 'polypeptide(L)' 'DFELVLLPRNDGSYVHRTVQLRYDATLFDQETVLRLLTHFRTLVEDALGRPDAPVSRLRLLTDGELRRTLV' A
#
# COMPACT_ATOMS: atom_id res chain seq x y z
N ASP A 1 16.46 -2.30 -4.77
CA ASP A 1 15.92 -1.57 -3.60
C ASP A 1 14.44 -1.24 -3.79
N PHE A 2 13.64 -1.11 -2.73
CA PHE A 2 12.22 -0.73 -2.78
C PHE A 2 11.91 0.23 -1.62
N GLU A 3 11.47 1.44 -1.93
CA GLU A 3 11.28 2.52 -0.97
C GLU A 3 9.97 3.27 -1.26
N LEU A 4 9.10 3.36 -0.25
CA LEU A 4 7.85 4.13 -0.29
C LEU A 4 7.93 5.28 0.71
N VAL A 5 7.82 6.52 0.23
CA VAL A 5 7.91 7.72 1.08
C VAL A 5 6.65 8.56 0.99
N LEU A 6 6.18 8.99 2.16
CA LEU A 6 5.10 9.96 2.31
C LEU A 6 5.73 11.37 2.33
N LEU A 7 5.62 12.10 1.23
CA LEU A 7 6.15 13.46 1.10
C LEU A 7 5.36 14.50 1.92
N PRO A 8 5.95 15.17 2.92
CA PRO A 8 5.24 16.20 3.67
C PRO A 8 4.70 17.28 2.73
N ARG A 9 3.47 17.73 2.97
CA ARG A 9 2.93 18.87 2.22
C ARG A 9 3.44 20.15 2.87
N ASN A 10 4.04 21.03 2.07
CA ASN A 10 4.58 22.31 2.52
C ASN A 10 3.49 23.37 2.80
N ASP A 11 2.22 22.96 2.83
CA ASP A 11 1.03 23.82 2.99
C ASP A 11 0.44 23.78 4.42
N GLY A 12 1.10 23.10 5.36
CA GLY A 12 0.61 22.93 6.73
C GLY A 12 -0.57 21.97 6.88
N SER A 13 -0.95 21.26 5.81
CA SER A 13 -2.01 20.25 5.85
C SER A 13 -1.48 18.90 6.32
N TYR A 14 -2.16 18.31 7.31
CA TYR A 14 -1.95 16.91 7.72
C TYR A 14 -2.47 15.90 6.69
N VAL A 15 -3.20 16.35 5.66
CA VAL A 15 -3.75 15.46 4.64
C VAL A 15 -2.71 15.21 3.55
N HIS A 16 -2.01 14.10 3.71
CA HIS A 16 -1.07 13.59 2.75
C HIS A 16 -1.80 12.96 1.55
N ARG A 17 -1.66 13.56 0.37
CA ARG A 17 -2.34 13.13 -0.87
C ARG A 17 -1.45 12.35 -1.85
N THR A 18 -0.13 12.35 -1.65
CA THR A 18 0.81 11.92 -2.69
C THR A 18 1.96 11.11 -2.12
N VAL A 19 1.93 9.81 -2.37
CA VAL A 19 3.01 8.90 -2.02
C VAL A 19 4.00 8.80 -3.19
N GLN A 20 5.29 8.82 -2.90
CA GLN A 20 6.33 8.55 -3.90
C GLN A 20 6.91 7.16 -3.68
N LEU A 21 7.12 6.43 -4.77
CA LEU A 21 7.71 5.11 -4.76
C LEU A 21 8.96 5.05 -5.63
N ARG A 22 10.02 4.46 -5.10
CA ARG A 22 11.28 4.21 -5.79
C ARG A 22 11.55 2.71 -5.71
N TYR A 23 11.93 2.13 -6.84
CA TYR A 23 12.29 0.73 -6.90
C TYR A 23 13.38 0.48 -7.93
N ASP A 24 14.10 -0.61 -7.75
CA ASP A 24 15.07 -1.12 -8.70
C ASP A 24 14.38 -1.94 -9.79
N ALA A 25 14.37 -1.39 -11.01
CA ALA A 25 13.74 -2.01 -12.17
C ALA A 25 14.42 -3.31 -12.62
N THR A 26 15.60 -3.64 -12.10
CA THR A 26 16.25 -4.94 -12.35
C THR A 26 15.68 -6.05 -11.45
N LEU A 27 15.06 -5.68 -10.32
CA LEU A 27 14.50 -6.60 -9.34
C LEU A 27 12.98 -6.67 -9.40
N PHE A 28 12.33 -5.59 -9.84
CA PHE A 28 10.88 -5.50 -9.89
C PHE A 28 10.41 -4.92 -11.22
N ASP A 29 9.43 -5.59 -11.81
CA ASP A 29 8.65 -5.01 -12.90
C ASP A 29 7.57 -4.04 -12.37
N GLN A 30 7.10 -3.16 -13.26
CA GLN A 30 6.11 -2.15 -12.92
C GLN A 30 4.77 -2.75 -12.43
N GLU A 31 4.36 -3.90 -12.96
CA GLU A 31 3.09 -4.54 -12.59
C GLU A 31 3.13 -5.03 -11.13
N THR A 32 4.22 -5.70 -10.76
CA THR A 32 4.51 -6.18 -9.42
C THR A 32 4.51 -5.01 -8.43
N VAL A 33 5.13 -3.90 -8.80
CA VAL A 33 5.17 -2.69 -7.97
C VAL A 33 3.78 -2.07 -7.79
N LEU A 34 2.98 -1.98 -8.86
CA LEU A 34 1.60 -1.50 -8.79
C LEU A 34 0.71 -2.41 -7.94
N ARG A 35 0.93 -3.71 -8.00
CA ARG A 35 0.25 -4.69 -7.14
C ARG A 35 0.59 -4.47 -5.67
N LEU A 36 1.87 -4.26 -5.34
CA LEU A 36 2.31 -3.94 -3.98
C LEU A 36 1.70 -2.63 -3.46
N LEU A 37 1.61 -1.59 -4.30
CA LEU A 37 0.93 -0.34 -3.95
C LEU A 37 -0.55 -0.55 -3.66
N THR A 38 -1.21 -1.40 -4.45
CA THR A 38 -2.62 -1.73 -4.27
C THR A 38 -2.83 -2.44 -2.93
N HIS A 39 -1.97 -3.40 -2.59
CA HIS A 39 -1.98 -4.06 -1.28
C HIS A 39 -1.75 -3.08 -0.12
N PHE A 40 -0.77 -2.19 -0.25
CA PHE A 40 -0.49 -1.18 0.77
C PHE A 40 -1.69 -0.26 1.00
N ARG A 41 -2.37 0.16 -0.08
CA ARG A 41 -3.60 0.94 0.02
C ARG A 41 -4.69 0.18 0.78
N THR A 42 -4.94 -1.09 0.46
CA THR A 42 -5.94 -1.92 1.17
C THR A 42 -5.61 -2.04 2.66
N LEU A 43 -4.33 -2.22 2.99
CA LEU A 43 -3.88 -2.28 4.38
C LEU A 43 -4.19 -1.00 5.14
N VAL A 44 -3.88 0.17 4.56
CA VAL A 44 -4.14 1.47 5.18
C VAL A 44 -5.64 1.76 5.28
N GLU A 45 -6.42 1.45 4.25
CA GLU A 45 -7.88 1.62 4.27
C GLU A 45 -8.54 0.78 5.39
N ASP A 46 -8.11 -0.47 5.59
CA ASP A 46 -8.62 -1.34 6.65
C ASP A 46 -8.13 -0.89 8.04
N ALA A 47 -6.88 -0.43 8.16
CA ALA A 47 -6.35 0.14 9.40
C ALA A 47 -7.14 1.38 9.84
N LEU A 48 -7.51 2.26 8.90
CA LEU A 48 -8.32 3.45 9.18
C LEU A 48 -9.74 3.07 9.63
N GLY A 49 -10.30 1.99 9.11
CA GLY A 49 -11.61 1.47 9.54
C GLY A 49 -11.57 0.72 10.87
N ARG A 50 -10.43 0.14 11.24
CA ARG A 50 -10.24 -0.69 12.44
C ARG A 50 -8.90 -0.39 13.13
N PRO A 51 -8.71 0.80 13.71
CA PRO A 51 -7.42 1.26 14.24
C PRO A 51 -6.85 0.38 15.37
N ASP A 52 -7.72 -0.29 16.14
CA ASP A 52 -7.32 -1.17 17.24
C ASP A 52 -7.02 -2.62 16.80
N ALA A 53 -7.22 -2.95 15.53
CA ALA A 53 -6.93 -4.29 15.04
C ALA A 53 -5.41 -4.53 15.00
N PRO A 54 -4.92 -5.70 15.44
CA PRO A 54 -3.51 -6.03 15.28
C PRO A 54 -3.19 -6.10 13.78
N VAL A 55 -1.99 -5.63 13.41
CA VAL A 55 -1.53 -5.53 12.01
C VAL A 55 -1.68 -6.87 11.26
N SER A 56 -1.45 -7.99 11.94
CA SER A 56 -1.60 -9.34 11.38
C SER A 56 -3.03 -9.73 10.98
N ARG A 57 -4.04 -8.96 11.39
CA ARG A 57 -5.47 -9.17 11.06
C ARG A 57 -6.01 -8.15 10.06
N LEU A 58 -5.15 -7.25 9.57
CA LEU A 58 -5.52 -6.30 8.53
C LEU A 58 -5.49 -6.98 7.17
N ARG A 59 -6.36 -6.53 6.27
CA ARG A 59 -6.43 -7.02 4.90
C ARG A 59 -5.25 -6.48 4.10
N LEU A 60 -4.47 -7.39 3.51
CA LEU A 60 -3.40 -7.05 2.57
C LEU A 60 -3.84 -7.20 1.12
N LEU A 61 -4.56 -8.28 0.82
CA LEU A 61 -5.05 -8.58 -0.52
C LEU A 61 -6.37 -7.86 -0.78
N THR A 62 -6.55 -7.40 -2.03
CA THR A 62 -7.87 -6.96 -2.47
C THR A 62 -8.83 -8.14 -2.56
N ASP A 63 -10.15 -7.86 -2.54
CA ASP A 63 -11.16 -8.91 -2.75
C ASP A 63 -10.99 -9.63 -4.10
N GLY A 64 -10.41 -8.94 -5.10
CA GLY A 64 -10.13 -9.51 -6.43
C GLY A 64 -8.95 -10.48 -6.43
N GLU A 65 -7.93 -10.23 -5.61
CA GLU A 65 -6.76 -11.11 -5.46
C GLU A 65 -7.05 -12.28 -4.54
N LEU A 66 -7.78 -12.06 -3.44
CA LEU A 66 -8.21 -13.13 -2.53
C LEU A 66 -8.98 -14.23 -3.27
N ARG A 67 -9.83 -13.83 -4.23
CA ARG A 67 -10.57 -14.76 -5.10
C ARG A 67 -9.69 -15.56 -6.06
N ARG A 68 -8.48 -15.09 -6.40
CA ARG A 68 -7.53 -15.81 -7.28
C ARG A 68 -6.60 -16.75 -6.51
N THR A 69 -6.48 -16.60 -5.19
CA THR A 69 -5.67 -17.49 -4.34
C THR A 69 -6.47 -18.68 -3.81
N LEU A 70 -7.80 -18.60 -3.84
CA LEU A 70 -8.69 -19.73 -3.58
C LEU A 70 -8.81 -20.60 -4.84
N VAL A 71 -7.77 -21.37 -5.15
CA VAL A 71 -7.78 -22.45 -6.16
C VAL A 71 -7.22 -23.71 -5.53
#